data_AF-A0A2T7NCS5-F1
#
_entry.id   AF-A0A2T7NCS5-F1
#
_cell.length_a   1.000
_cell.length_b   1.000
_cell.length_c   1.000
_cell.angle_alpha   90.00
_cell.angle_beta   90.00
_cell.angle_gamma   90.00
#
_symmetry.space_group_name_H-M   'P 1'
#
loop_
_entity.id
_entity.type
_entity.pdbx_description
1 polymer ?
#
loop_
_entity_poly.entity_id
_entity_poly.type
_entity_poly.pdbx_seq_one_letter_code
_entity_poly.pdbx_strand_id
1 'polypeptide(L)'
;MEPRLAIIRIIGCPEVEPEISLHLRVCSECREYLVKQQVERAVHDEEPVEVDMLTELALLHEKLSAAESSVNSQLRKYQEIVHSLEDNSRTSGSNAQGNSSQSNMRILAKAQGDLTDFLAQHVLFIQRLKRLVPKTDAQSRLLKNYIKAKCDFYLENMSSFRKIESKLGESSPPEMLEFIQRVMDKNAIVSAHLYLRQLVYEAINLCDKYELKENAPQLLVSLEQMVEKDVAACLQMEREDMGQHLELMKEMIRMQIKEHQLIRLSRNALRMLGKAHVQEILKTRMDEVLYQISLQLKLKSAHRSFSQTKKALEQFSVPTAAS
;
A
#
# COMPACT_ATOMS: atom_id res chain seq x y z
N MET A 1 -26.60 -44.52 -2.47
CA MET A 1 -25.25 -43.97 -2.72
C MET A 1 -24.92 -44.22 -4.17
N GLU A 2 -24.74 -43.17 -4.97
CA GLU A 2 -24.30 -43.34 -6.36
C GLU A 2 -22.81 -43.73 -6.39
N PRO A 3 -22.41 -44.71 -7.23
CA PRO A 3 -21.02 -45.09 -7.36
C PRO A 3 -20.20 -43.92 -7.94
N ARG A 4 -19.22 -43.43 -7.18
CA ARG A 4 -18.30 -42.37 -7.63
C ARG A 4 -16.99 -42.99 -8.08
N LEU A 5 -16.63 -42.77 -9.34
CA LEU A 5 -15.31 -43.08 -9.88
C LEU A 5 -14.32 -42.02 -9.38
N ALA A 6 -13.29 -42.45 -8.64
CA ALA A 6 -12.20 -41.58 -8.19
C ALA A 6 -10.86 -42.34 -8.25
N ILE A 7 -9.80 -41.63 -8.62
CA ILE A 7 -8.43 -42.11 -8.52
C ILE A 7 -7.90 -41.73 -7.14
N ILE A 8 -7.53 -42.75 -6.37
CA ILE A 8 -7.00 -42.62 -5.01
C ILE A 8 -5.62 -41.92 -5.06
N ARG A 9 -5.33 -41.06 -4.07
CA ARG A 9 -4.12 -40.20 -3.98
C ARG A 9 -4.02 -39.08 -5.01
N ILE A 10 -5.15 -38.64 -5.55
CA ILE A 10 -5.25 -37.47 -6.43
C ILE A 10 -6.26 -36.48 -5.82
N ILE A 11 -6.04 -35.18 -6.03
CA ILE A 11 -6.90 -34.09 -5.55
C ILE A 11 -8.36 -34.36 -5.98
N GLY A 12 -9.32 -34.15 -5.08
CA GLY A 12 -10.75 -34.46 -5.30
C GLY A 12 -11.21 -35.84 -4.82
N CYS A 13 -10.34 -36.64 -4.19
CA CYS A 13 -10.69 -37.92 -3.56
C CYS A 13 -10.95 -37.73 -2.05
N PRO A 14 -11.96 -38.39 -1.44
CA PRO A 14 -12.10 -38.42 0.01
C PRO A 14 -10.84 -38.95 0.70
N GLU A 15 -10.51 -38.43 1.88
CA GLU A 15 -9.30 -38.78 2.65
C GLU A 15 -9.25 -40.25 3.07
N VAL A 16 -10.42 -40.89 3.13
CA VAL A 16 -10.58 -42.31 3.50
C VAL A 16 -11.22 -43.04 2.33
N GLU A 17 -10.62 -44.17 1.93
CA GLU A 17 -11.20 -45.05 0.93
C GLU A 17 -12.52 -45.63 1.49
N PRO A 18 -13.63 -45.56 0.73
CA PRO A 18 -14.90 -46.09 1.20
C PRO A 18 -14.82 -47.60 1.45
N GLU A 19 -15.60 -48.09 2.42
CA GLU A 19 -15.62 -49.51 2.82
C GLU A 19 -15.98 -50.47 1.68
N ILE A 20 -16.63 -49.98 0.63
CA ILE A 20 -16.96 -50.73 -0.59
C ILE A 20 -16.29 -50.03 -1.77
N SER A 21 -15.20 -50.63 -2.29
CA SER A 21 -14.49 -50.14 -3.48
C SER A 21 -14.33 -51.23 -4.54
N LEU A 22 -14.35 -50.81 -5.81
CA LEU A 22 -14.10 -51.65 -6.98
C LEU A 22 -12.89 -51.08 -7.73
N HIS A 23 -11.81 -51.85 -7.80
CA HIS A 23 -10.60 -51.43 -8.50
C HIS A 23 -10.70 -51.75 -10.00
N LEU A 24 -10.65 -50.71 -10.83
CA LEU A 24 -10.59 -50.83 -12.28
C LEU A 24 -9.16 -50.59 -12.76
N ARG A 25 -8.69 -51.46 -13.66
CA ARG A 25 -7.42 -51.24 -14.37
C ARG A 25 -7.66 -50.29 -15.53
N VAL A 26 -6.92 -49.20 -15.57
CA VAL A 26 -7.04 -48.14 -16.57
C VAL A 26 -5.69 -48.01 -17.28
N CYS A 27 -5.69 -47.81 -18.60
CA CYS A 27 -4.45 -47.52 -19.33
C CYS A 27 -3.90 -46.13 -18.95
N SER A 28 -2.65 -45.84 -19.29
CA SER A 28 -1.98 -44.58 -18.97
C SER A 28 -2.72 -43.35 -19.49
N GLU A 29 -3.21 -43.40 -20.73
CA GLU A 29 -3.93 -42.28 -21.37
C GLU A 29 -5.27 -42.00 -20.69
N CYS A 30 -6.06 -43.05 -20.43
CA CYS A 30 -7.34 -42.91 -19.72
C CYS A 30 -7.14 -42.49 -18.26
N ARG A 31 -6.02 -42.86 -17.63
CA ARG A 31 -5.66 -42.36 -16.30
C ARG A 31 -5.48 -40.85 -16.34
N GLU A 32 -4.67 -40.33 -17.26
CA GLU A 32 -4.44 -38.88 -17.38
C GLU A 32 -5.74 -38.09 -17.63
N TYR A 33 -6.61 -38.61 -18.49
CA TYR A 33 -7.92 -38.02 -18.74
C TYR A 33 -8.79 -37.96 -17.48
N LEU A 34 -8.87 -39.06 -16.72
CA LEU A 34 -9.64 -39.13 -15.48
C LEU A 34 -9.05 -38.26 -14.36
N VAL A 35 -7.72 -38.15 -14.26
CA VAL A 35 -7.05 -37.21 -13.34
C VAL A 35 -7.50 -35.78 -13.64
N LYS A 36 -7.43 -35.39 -14.92
CA LYS A 36 -7.79 -34.04 -15.34
C LYS A 36 -9.25 -33.72 -15.02
N GLN A 37 -10.16 -34.65 -15.32
CA GLN A 37 -11.58 -34.48 -15.03
C GLN A 37 -11.89 -34.44 -13.52
N GLN A 38 -11.19 -35.24 -12.71
CA GLN A 38 -11.35 -35.23 -11.25
C GLN A 38 -10.85 -33.93 -10.63
N VAL A 39 -9.71 -33.41 -11.10
CA VAL A 39 -9.17 -32.11 -10.68
C VAL A 39 -10.12 -30.99 -11.10
N GLU A 40 -10.61 -30.99 -12.35
CA GLU A 40 -11.58 -29.98 -12.83
C GLU A 40 -12.88 -30.00 -12.03
N ARG A 41 -13.40 -31.17 -11.64
CA ARG A 41 -14.58 -31.29 -10.79
C ARG A 41 -14.34 -30.82 -9.36
N ALA A 42 -13.18 -31.15 -8.77
CA ALA A 42 -12.81 -30.65 -7.45
C ALA A 42 -12.63 -29.12 -7.43
N VAL A 43 -12.12 -28.55 -8.52
CA VAL A 43 -12.00 -27.10 -8.73
C VAL A 43 -13.37 -26.43 -8.90
N HIS A 44 -14.36 -27.13 -9.47
CA HIS A 44 -15.72 -26.62 -9.63
C HIS A 44 -16.61 -26.77 -8.39
N ASP A 45 -16.43 -27.82 -7.58
CA ASP A 45 -17.17 -28.03 -6.33
C ASP A 45 -16.66 -27.12 -5.20
N GLU A 46 -15.38 -26.73 -5.25
CA GLU A 46 -14.84 -25.62 -4.46
C GLU A 46 -14.94 -24.32 -5.27
N GLU A 47 -16.16 -23.81 -5.49
CA GLU A 47 -16.32 -22.41 -5.91
C GLU A 47 -15.45 -21.57 -4.97
N PRO A 48 -14.47 -20.79 -5.49
CA PRO A 48 -13.74 -19.87 -4.65
C PRO A 48 -14.78 -19.02 -3.97
N VAL A 49 -14.77 -18.97 -2.64
CA VAL A 49 -15.67 -18.12 -1.86
C VAL A 49 -15.43 -16.70 -2.36
N GLU A 50 -16.23 -16.24 -3.32
CA GLU A 50 -16.34 -14.84 -3.68
C GLU A 50 -16.73 -14.16 -2.38
N VAL A 51 -15.79 -13.41 -1.80
CA VAL A 51 -16.08 -12.60 -0.63
C VAL A 51 -17.23 -11.69 -1.04
N ASP A 52 -18.39 -11.88 -0.41
CA ASP A 52 -19.57 -11.08 -0.73
C ASP A 52 -19.22 -9.59 -0.64
N MET A 53 -19.69 -8.79 -1.60
CA MET A 53 -19.33 -7.37 -1.72
C MET A 53 -19.60 -6.62 -0.41
N LEU A 54 -20.66 -6.96 0.31
CA LEU A 54 -20.97 -6.33 1.60
C LEU A 54 -19.95 -6.68 2.69
N THR A 55 -19.38 -7.89 2.65
CA THR A 55 -18.30 -8.29 3.56
C THR A 55 -17.02 -7.52 3.24
N GLU A 56 -16.67 -7.37 1.97
CA GLU A 56 -15.52 -6.55 1.56
C GLU A 56 -15.73 -5.07 1.89
N LEU A 57 -16.94 -4.55 1.68
CA LEU A 57 -17.35 -3.21 2.06
C LEU A 57 -17.22 -2.97 3.58
N ALA A 58 -17.63 -3.94 4.41
CA ALA A 58 -17.50 -3.85 5.86
C ALA A 58 -16.02 -3.80 6.31
N LEU A 59 -15.17 -4.64 5.72
CA LEU A 59 -13.72 -4.61 5.99
C LEU A 59 -13.06 -3.30 5.55
N LEU A 60 -13.49 -2.74 4.41
CA LEU A 60 -13.03 -1.43 3.97
C LEU A 60 -13.58 -0.30 4.85
N HIS A 61 -14.79 -0.44 5.37
CA HIS A 61 -15.38 0.51 6.31
C HIS A 61 -14.57 0.62 7.59
N GLU A 62 -14.20 -0.48 8.22
CA GLU A 62 -13.37 -0.46 9.44
C GLU A 62 -12.04 0.26 9.21
N LYS A 63 -11.38 -0.02 8.09
CA LYS A 63 -10.12 0.62 7.71
C LYS A 63 -10.28 2.12 7.44
N LEU A 64 -11.34 2.51 6.74
CA LEU A 64 -11.67 3.91 6.51
C LEU A 64 -11.97 4.64 7.81
N SER A 65 -12.79 4.07 8.68
CA SER A 65 -13.12 4.69 9.97
C SER A 65 -11.89 4.85 10.88
N ALA A 66 -10.98 3.88 10.87
CA ALA A 66 -9.70 4.01 11.58
C ALA A 66 -8.85 5.15 10.97
N ALA A 67 -8.76 5.25 9.65
CA ALA A 67 -8.05 6.34 8.97
C ALA A 67 -8.68 7.71 9.26
N GLU A 68 -10.01 7.82 9.21
CA GLU A 68 -10.76 9.05 9.52
C GLU A 68 -10.52 9.52 10.96
N SER A 69 -10.49 8.59 11.92
CA SER A 69 -10.16 8.89 13.31
C SER A 69 -8.74 9.45 13.45
N SER A 70 -7.77 8.82 12.77
CA SER A 70 -6.39 9.29 12.72
C SER A 70 -6.24 10.66 12.07
N VAL A 71 -6.93 10.91 10.95
CA VAL A 71 -6.96 12.24 10.29
C VAL A 71 -7.48 13.30 11.24
N ASN A 72 -8.63 13.07 11.88
CA ASN A 72 -9.23 14.04 12.81
C ASN A 72 -8.32 14.31 14.02
N SER A 73 -7.71 13.27 14.59
CA SER A 73 -6.79 13.40 15.72
C SER A 73 -5.53 14.20 15.35
N GLN A 74 -4.91 13.88 14.21
CA GLN A 74 -3.70 14.57 13.76
C GLN A 74 -3.98 15.99 13.27
N LEU A 75 -5.12 16.23 12.65
CA LEU A 75 -5.51 17.58 12.23
C LEU A 75 -5.64 18.51 13.44
N ARG A 76 -6.23 18.03 14.55
CA ARG A 76 -6.30 18.77 15.81
C ARG A 76 -4.91 19.05 16.38
N LYS A 77 -4.06 18.03 16.48
CA LYS A 77 -2.67 18.19 16.95
C LYS A 77 -1.89 19.18 16.10
N TYR A 78 -2.01 19.10 14.78
CA TYR A 78 -1.36 20.02 13.86
C TYR A 78 -1.84 21.46 14.10
N GLN A 79 -3.16 21.65 14.26
CA GLN A 79 -3.74 22.95 14.58
C GLN A 79 -3.23 23.51 15.92
N GLU A 80 -3.15 22.69 16.97
CA GLU A 80 -2.61 23.07 18.28
C GLU A 80 -1.13 23.48 18.21
N ILE A 81 -0.33 22.74 17.45
CA ILE A 81 1.10 23.06 17.26
C ILE A 81 1.25 24.39 16.52
N VAL A 82 0.45 24.63 15.46
CA VAL A 82 0.49 25.89 14.72
C VAL A 82 0.09 27.07 15.60
N HIS A 83 -0.99 26.95 16.38
CA HIS A 83 -1.40 28.00 17.33
C HIS A 83 -0.34 28.28 18.39
N SER A 84 0.29 27.24 18.95
CA SER A 84 1.34 27.45 19.96
C SER A 84 2.60 28.10 19.40
N LEU A 85 2.90 27.91 18.11
CA LEU A 85 3.98 28.62 17.41
C LEU A 85 3.64 30.09 17.19
N GLU A 86 2.39 30.41 16.83
CA GLU A 86 1.91 31.79 16.73
C GLU A 86 2.03 32.53 18.07
N ASP A 87 1.62 31.91 19.17
CA ASP A 87 1.68 32.52 20.51
C ASP A 87 3.13 32.75 20.99
N ASN A 88 4.03 31.79 20.72
CA ASN A 88 5.45 31.90 21.08
C ASN A 88 6.19 32.95 20.23
N SER A 89 5.80 33.11 18.95
CA SER A 89 6.36 34.15 18.07
C SER A 89 6.00 35.56 18.52
N ARG A 90 4.84 35.73 19.17
CA ARG A 90 4.35 37.01 19.70
C ARG A 90 4.96 37.38 21.05
N THR A 91 5.34 36.40 21.86
CA THR A 91 5.83 36.61 23.24
C THR A 91 7.36 36.60 23.36
N SER A 92 8.07 35.99 22.42
CA SER A 92 9.53 35.87 22.48
C SER A 92 10.22 36.99 21.70
N GLY A 93 10.36 38.16 22.35
CA GLY A 93 11.37 39.13 21.96
C GLY A 93 12.76 38.56 22.26
N SER A 94 13.56 38.34 21.21
CA SER A 94 15.03 38.23 21.21
C SER A 94 15.71 37.36 22.29
N ASN A 95 16.39 36.29 21.86
CA ASN A 95 17.60 35.68 22.46
C ASN A 95 17.55 34.24 23.03
N ALA A 96 16.60 33.38 22.63
CA ALA A 96 16.63 31.94 23.01
C ALA A 96 16.50 30.95 21.82
N GLN A 97 16.83 31.38 20.60
CA GLN A 97 16.13 30.93 19.38
C GLN A 97 16.79 29.82 18.53
N GLY A 98 17.85 29.16 18.99
CA GLY A 98 18.59 28.19 18.15
C GLY A 98 18.03 26.76 18.13
N ASN A 99 17.87 26.13 19.31
CA ASN A 99 17.63 24.68 19.39
C ASN A 99 16.17 24.30 19.66
N SER A 100 15.41 25.12 20.41
CA SER A 100 14.00 24.85 20.72
C SER A 100 13.09 25.05 19.50
N SER A 101 13.39 26.07 18.69
CA SER A 101 12.70 26.38 17.44
C SER A 101 12.83 25.23 16.43
N GLN A 102 14.04 24.70 16.24
CA GLN A 102 14.28 23.57 15.33
C GLN A 102 13.59 22.28 15.79
N SER A 103 13.55 22.02 17.11
CA SER A 103 12.82 20.89 17.67
C SER A 103 11.32 21.00 17.38
N ASN A 104 10.72 22.17 17.63
CA ASN A 104 9.31 22.42 17.34
C ASN A 104 9.00 22.32 15.84
N MET A 105 9.91 22.80 14.97
CA MET A 105 9.79 22.65 13.52
C MET A 105 9.81 21.18 13.08
N ARG A 106 10.65 20.32 13.68
CA ARG A 106 10.67 18.89 13.38
C ARG A 106 9.38 18.19 13.83
N ILE A 107 8.84 18.58 14.99
CA ILE A 107 7.55 18.07 15.48
C ILE A 107 6.42 18.48 14.53
N LEU A 108 6.40 19.73 14.07
CA LEU A 108 5.42 20.21 13.10
C LEU A 108 5.55 19.48 11.75
N ALA A 109 6.76 19.35 11.21
CA ALA A 109 7.02 18.61 9.98
C ALA A 109 6.58 17.14 10.08
N LYS A 110 6.76 16.52 11.26
CA LYS A 110 6.27 15.18 11.54
C LYS A 110 4.74 15.13 11.55
N ALA A 111 4.08 16.03 12.27
CA ALA A 111 2.61 16.08 12.32
C ALA A 111 2.00 16.31 10.92
N GLN A 112 2.64 17.17 10.12
CA GLN A 112 2.27 17.40 8.72
C GLN A 112 2.46 16.15 7.86
N GLY A 113 3.59 15.44 8.04
CA GLY A 113 3.87 14.18 7.37
C GLY A 113 2.87 13.07 7.72
N ASP A 114 2.57 12.90 9.01
CA ASP A 114 1.61 11.90 9.51
C ASP A 114 0.20 12.17 8.97
N LEU A 115 -0.26 13.42 9.02
CA LEU A 115 -1.57 13.81 8.48
C LEU A 115 -1.66 13.50 6.98
N THR A 116 -0.60 13.83 6.24
CA THR A 116 -0.51 13.55 4.82
C THR A 116 -0.55 12.05 4.52
N ASP A 117 0.07 11.22 5.36
CA ASP A 117 0.00 9.76 5.24
C ASP A 117 -1.40 9.22 5.44
N PHE A 118 -2.10 9.66 6.49
CA PHE A 118 -3.45 9.21 6.75
C PHE A 118 -4.42 9.64 5.64
N LEU A 119 -4.24 10.84 5.08
CA LEU A 119 -5.00 11.32 3.92
C LEU A 119 -4.71 10.49 2.66
N ALA A 120 -3.44 10.15 2.40
CA ALA A 120 -3.07 9.27 1.29
C ALA A 120 -3.69 7.87 1.45
N GLN A 121 -3.61 7.29 2.65
CA GLN A 121 -4.23 6.00 2.97
C GLN A 121 -5.74 6.03 2.76
N HIS A 122 -6.41 7.11 3.17
CA HIS A 122 -7.84 7.29 2.96
C HIS A 122 -8.21 7.28 1.47
N VAL A 123 -7.43 7.97 0.62
CA VAL A 123 -7.63 7.95 -0.84
C VAL A 123 -7.45 6.55 -1.41
N LEU A 124 -6.46 5.78 -0.95
CA LEU A 124 -6.27 4.38 -1.38
C LEU A 124 -7.48 3.51 -1.04
N PHE A 125 -8.05 3.66 0.15
CA PHE A 125 -9.25 2.92 0.53
C PHE A 125 -10.46 3.34 -0.30
N ILE A 126 -10.61 4.62 -0.65
CA ILE A 126 -11.65 5.08 -1.59
C ILE A 126 -11.45 4.42 -2.97
N GLN A 127 -10.22 4.30 -3.46
CA GLN A 127 -9.97 3.62 -4.73
C GLN A 127 -10.30 2.14 -4.68
N ARG A 128 -10.01 1.47 -3.56
CA ARG A 128 -10.43 0.07 -3.35
C ARG A 128 -11.96 -0.05 -3.33
N LEU A 129 -12.68 0.88 -2.68
CA LEU A 129 -14.14 0.91 -2.74
C LEU A 129 -14.67 1.02 -4.18
N LYS A 130 -14.01 1.81 -5.04
CA LYS A 130 -14.41 1.96 -6.45
C LYS A 130 -14.22 0.68 -7.28
N ARG A 131 -13.43 -0.28 -6.80
CA ARG A 131 -13.22 -1.58 -7.45
C ARG A 131 -14.27 -2.62 -7.07
N LEU A 132 -15.07 -2.36 -6.03
CA LEU A 132 -16.17 -3.25 -5.64
C LEU A 132 -17.23 -3.31 -6.75
N VAL A 133 -17.64 -4.53 -7.11
CA VAL A 133 -18.64 -4.77 -8.15
C VAL A 133 -19.99 -5.07 -7.49
N PRO A 134 -20.96 -4.13 -7.49
CA PRO A 134 -22.28 -4.37 -6.93
C PRO A 134 -23.09 -5.33 -7.82
N LYS A 135 -23.81 -6.28 -7.21
CA LYS A 135 -24.66 -7.26 -7.90
C LYS A 135 -26.12 -6.80 -8.05
N THR A 136 -26.56 -5.82 -7.25
CA THR A 136 -27.94 -5.28 -7.28
C THR A 136 -27.98 -3.76 -7.35
N ASP A 137 -29.09 -3.19 -7.81
CA ASP A 137 -29.31 -1.74 -7.84
C ASP A 137 -29.26 -1.11 -6.44
N ALA A 138 -29.75 -1.82 -5.42
CA ALA A 138 -29.67 -1.37 -4.04
C ALA A 138 -28.22 -1.26 -3.57
N GLN A 139 -27.41 -2.29 -3.85
CA GLN A 139 -25.97 -2.29 -3.58
C GLN A 139 -25.24 -1.18 -4.35
N SER A 140 -25.60 -0.94 -5.62
CA SER A 140 -25.03 0.13 -6.44
C SER A 140 -25.31 1.52 -5.85
N ARG A 141 -26.56 1.77 -5.42
CA ARG A 141 -26.92 3.03 -4.75
C ARG A 141 -26.20 3.20 -3.41
N LEU A 142 -26.13 2.14 -2.61
CA LEU A 142 -25.41 2.14 -1.34
C LEU A 142 -23.93 2.50 -1.55
N LEU A 143 -23.26 1.80 -2.46
CA LEU A 143 -21.83 2.01 -2.75
C LEU A 143 -21.56 3.43 -3.26
N LYS A 144 -22.39 3.94 -4.18
CA LYS A 144 -22.26 5.32 -4.70
C LYS A 144 -22.39 6.37 -3.58
N ASN A 145 -23.42 6.25 -2.74
CA ASN A 145 -23.62 7.18 -1.63
C ASN A 145 -22.49 7.09 -0.61
N TYR A 146 -22.00 5.88 -0.33
CA TYR A 146 -20.90 5.66 0.58
C TYR A 146 -19.58 6.25 0.06
N ILE A 147 -19.22 5.98 -1.20
CA ILE A 147 -18.05 6.58 -1.85
C ILE A 147 -18.14 8.10 -1.83
N LYS A 148 -19.32 8.67 -2.14
CA LYS A 148 -19.53 10.12 -2.08
C LYS A 148 -19.24 10.68 -0.69
N ALA A 149 -19.81 10.10 0.36
CA ALA A 149 -19.57 10.54 1.73
C ALA A 149 -18.07 10.48 2.11
N LYS A 150 -17.35 9.43 1.67
CA LYS A 150 -15.90 9.30 1.92
C LYS A 150 -15.06 10.30 1.13
N CYS A 151 -15.48 10.65 -0.08
CA CYS A 151 -14.87 11.72 -0.86
C CYS A 151 -15.13 13.09 -0.21
N ASP A 152 -16.35 13.35 0.25
CA ASP A 152 -16.71 14.61 0.92
C ASP A 152 -15.86 14.80 2.19
N PHE A 153 -15.73 13.76 3.02
CA PHE A 153 -14.82 13.76 4.18
C PHE A 153 -13.37 14.14 3.80
N TYR A 154 -12.83 13.53 2.73
CA TYR A 154 -11.48 13.83 2.28
C TYR A 154 -11.34 15.30 1.85
N LEU A 155 -12.28 15.80 1.04
CA LEU A 155 -12.24 17.17 0.53
C LEU A 155 -12.34 18.19 1.67
N GLU A 156 -13.23 17.97 2.63
CA GLU A 156 -13.38 18.83 3.81
C GLU A 156 -12.09 18.87 4.64
N ASN A 157 -11.52 17.71 4.97
CA ASN A 157 -10.31 17.64 5.79
C ASN A 157 -9.07 18.17 5.06
N MET A 158 -8.93 17.91 3.76
CA MET A 158 -7.89 18.53 2.93
C MET A 158 -8.02 20.04 2.90
N SER A 159 -9.24 20.57 2.81
CA SER A 159 -9.47 22.02 2.83
C SER A 159 -9.09 22.63 4.18
N SER A 160 -9.40 21.95 5.27
CA SER A 160 -9.02 22.37 6.63
C SER A 160 -7.51 22.34 6.82
N PHE A 161 -6.86 21.27 6.36
CA PHE A 161 -5.41 21.15 6.40
C PHE A 161 -4.72 22.30 5.64
N ARG A 162 -5.13 22.57 4.39
CA ARG A 162 -4.60 23.70 3.59
C ARG A 162 -4.83 25.06 4.23
N LYS A 163 -5.96 25.26 4.93
CA LYS A 163 -6.22 26.50 5.66
C LYS A 163 -5.24 26.69 6.82
N ILE A 164 -4.93 25.62 7.55
CA ILE A 164 -3.95 25.67 8.65
C ILE A 164 -2.54 25.91 8.09
N GLU A 165 -2.19 25.23 7.00
CA GLU A 165 -0.91 25.42 6.30
C GLU A 165 -0.75 26.86 5.77
N SER A 166 -1.79 27.45 5.19
CA SER A 166 -1.80 28.85 4.75
C SER A 166 -1.55 29.81 5.91
N LYS A 167 -2.21 29.59 7.06
CA LYS A 167 -2.00 30.40 8.26
C LYS A 167 -0.56 30.32 8.76
N LEU A 168 0.00 29.11 8.80
CA LEU A 168 1.41 28.91 9.15
C LEU A 168 2.33 29.66 8.17
N GLY A 169 2.01 29.64 6.88
CA GLY A 169 2.73 30.39 5.84
C GLY A 169 2.67 31.91 6.01
N GLU A 170 1.56 32.44 6.52
CA GLU A 170 1.37 33.86 6.79
C GLU A 170 2.05 34.32 8.10
N SER A 171 2.17 33.43 9.09
CA SER A 171 2.70 33.75 10.43
C SER A 171 4.17 33.39 10.64
N SER A 172 4.76 32.56 9.78
CA SER A 172 6.13 32.06 9.94
C SER A 172 7.16 32.74 9.01
N PRO A 173 8.40 32.94 9.45
CA PRO A 173 9.49 33.38 8.59
C PRO A 173 9.78 32.39 7.44
N PRO A 174 10.22 32.85 6.26
CA PRO A 174 10.55 31.99 5.12
C PRO A 174 11.58 30.88 5.46
N GLU A 175 12.57 31.19 6.30
CA GLU A 175 13.62 30.24 6.69
C GLU A 175 13.06 29.03 7.46
N MET A 176 12.01 29.25 8.25
CA MET A 176 11.31 28.21 9.01
C MET A 176 10.50 27.30 8.09
N LEU A 177 9.78 27.89 7.13
CA LEU A 177 9.03 27.15 6.12
C LEU A 177 9.95 26.31 5.23
N GLU A 178 11.10 26.85 4.83
CA GLU A 178 12.11 26.10 4.08
C GLU A 178 12.69 24.93 4.88
N PHE A 179 12.90 25.10 6.19
CA PHE A 179 13.39 24.01 7.03
C PHE A 179 12.34 22.90 7.18
N ILE A 180 11.07 23.26 7.41
CA ILE A 180 9.96 22.29 7.48
C ILE A 180 9.86 21.51 6.16
N GLN A 181 9.88 22.21 5.02
CA GLN A 181 9.82 21.55 3.71
C GLN A 181 11.01 20.64 3.45
N ARG A 182 12.23 21.03 3.86
CA ARG A 182 13.42 20.18 3.75
C ARG A 182 13.27 18.88 4.55
N VAL A 183 12.78 18.97 5.79
CA VAL A 183 12.51 17.79 6.63
C VAL A 183 11.43 16.91 5.99
N MET A 184 10.36 17.50 5.46
CA MET A 184 9.29 16.76 4.78
C MET A 184 9.78 16.07 3.51
N ASP A 185 10.53 16.77 2.66
CA ASP A 185 11.09 16.24 1.41
C ASP A 185 11.99 15.03 1.72
N LYS A 186 12.88 15.16 2.71
CA LYS A 186 13.76 14.06 3.15
C LYS A 186 12.94 12.86 3.64
N ASN A 187 11.99 13.09 4.54
CA ASN A 187 11.16 12.01 5.09
C ASN A 187 10.34 11.31 4.00
N ALA A 188 9.83 12.06 3.03
CA ALA A 188 9.05 11.53 1.92
C ALA A 188 9.90 10.62 1.01
N ILE A 189 11.08 11.08 0.59
CA ILE A 189 11.94 10.29 -0.32
C ILE A 189 12.55 9.08 0.38
N VAL A 190 12.95 9.20 1.66
CA VAL A 190 13.44 8.08 2.45
C VAL A 190 12.35 7.02 2.66
N SER A 191 11.12 7.46 2.96
CA SER A 191 9.99 6.52 3.10
C SER A 191 9.69 5.81 1.77
N ALA A 192 9.70 6.55 0.65
CA ALA A 192 9.51 5.98 -0.68
C ALA A 192 10.59 4.92 -0.99
N HIS A 193 11.84 5.20 -0.66
CA HIS A 193 12.95 4.26 -0.83
C HIS A 193 12.73 2.98 -0.04
N LEU A 194 12.36 3.10 1.24
CA LEU A 194 12.11 1.95 2.11
C LEU A 194 11.01 1.03 1.55
N TYR A 195 9.84 1.59 1.22
CA TYR A 195 8.72 0.82 0.68
C TYR A 195 9.05 0.17 -0.66
N LEU A 196 9.72 0.90 -1.56
CA LEU A 196 10.07 0.39 -2.87
C LEU A 196 11.11 -0.73 -2.77
N ARG A 197 12.10 -0.57 -1.91
CA ARG A 197 13.13 -1.59 -1.68
C ARG A 197 12.53 -2.84 -1.02
N GLN A 198 11.62 -2.69 -0.07
CA GLN A 198 10.85 -3.83 0.48
C GLN A 198 10.08 -4.54 -0.63
N LEU A 199 9.37 -3.80 -1.49
CA LEU A 199 8.61 -4.36 -2.61
C LEU A 199 9.50 -5.12 -3.60
N VAL A 200 10.68 -4.58 -3.94
CA VAL A 200 11.69 -5.27 -4.76
C VAL A 200 12.07 -6.61 -4.13
N TYR A 201 12.41 -6.63 -2.83
CA TYR A 201 12.79 -7.87 -2.14
C TYR A 201 11.66 -8.91 -2.15
N GLU A 202 10.44 -8.50 -1.82
CA GLU A 202 9.28 -9.39 -1.82
C GLU A 202 8.97 -9.92 -3.22
N ALA A 203 9.05 -9.07 -4.26
CA ALA A 203 8.82 -9.46 -5.65
C ALA A 203 9.87 -10.47 -6.15
N ILE A 204 11.16 -10.22 -5.93
CA ILE A 204 12.24 -11.15 -6.30
C ILE A 204 12.02 -12.51 -5.62
N ASN A 205 11.79 -12.50 -4.30
CA ASN A 205 11.61 -13.73 -3.55
C ASN A 205 10.39 -14.55 -4.02
N LEU A 206 9.30 -13.89 -4.42
CA LEU A 206 8.13 -14.56 -5.00
C LEU A 206 8.42 -15.11 -6.40
N CYS A 207 9.08 -14.34 -7.26
CA CYS A 207 9.46 -14.78 -8.59
C CYS A 207 10.41 -16.00 -8.53
N ASP A 208 11.39 -15.98 -7.63
CA ASP A 208 12.33 -17.09 -7.45
C ASP A 208 11.63 -18.33 -6.89
N LYS A 209 10.82 -18.17 -5.83
CA LYS A 209 10.14 -19.28 -5.16
C LYS A 209 9.13 -20.01 -6.04
N TYR A 210 8.46 -19.29 -6.95
CA TYR A 210 7.44 -19.86 -7.83
C TYR A 210 7.90 -19.96 -9.30
N GLU A 211 9.17 -19.67 -9.58
CA GLU A 211 9.79 -19.68 -10.92
C GLU A 211 8.98 -18.87 -11.95
N LEU A 212 8.57 -17.66 -11.56
CA LEU A 212 7.81 -16.77 -12.41
C LEU A 212 8.77 -16.06 -13.38
N LYS A 213 8.52 -16.20 -14.69
CA LYS A 213 9.25 -15.46 -15.74
C LYS A 213 8.66 -14.06 -15.89
N GLU A 214 8.80 -13.23 -14.87
CA GLU A 214 8.28 -11.86 -14.87
C GLU A 214 9.40 -10.82 -14.88
N ASN A 215 9.18 -9.77 -15.68
CA ASN A 215 10.09 -8.61 -15.72
C ASN A 215 9.79 -7.61 -14.60
N ALA A 216 8.74 -7.83 -13.80
CA ALA A 216 8.31 -6.93 -12.74
C ALA A 216 9.44 -6.57 -11.74
N PRO A 217 10.24 -7.53 -11.24
CA PRO A 217 11.36 -7.19 -10.34
C PRO A 217 12.41 -6.29 -11.00
N GLN A 218 12.71 -6.48 -12.28
CA GLN A 218 13.69 -5.66 -13.01
C GLN A 218 13.20 -4.21 -13.15
N LEU A 219 11.91 -4.02 -13.44
CA LEU A 219 11.29 -2.70 -13.48
C LEU A 219 11.37 -2.03 -12.11
N LEU A 220 11.03 -2.75 -11.04
CA LEU A 220 11.09 -2.23 -9.67
C LEU A 220 12.52 -1.84 -9.26
N VAL A 221 13.53 -2.64 -9.61
CA VAL A 221 14.94 -2.29 -9.36
C VAL A 221 15.34 -1.02 -10.09
N SER A 222 14.94 -0.84 -11.34
CA SER A 222 15.26 0.38 -12.09
C SER A 222 14.63 1.63 -11.45
N LEU A 223 13.41 1.50 -10.93
CA LEU A 223 12.72 2.56 -10.21
C LEU A 223 13.38 2.85 -8.85
N GLU A 224 13.79 1.80 -8.14
CA GLU A 224 14.48 1.91 -6.85
C GLU A 224 15.81 2.64 -6.98
N GLN A 225 16.58 2.36 -8.04
CA GLN A 225 17.81 3.08 -8.34
C GLN A 225 17.60 4.57 -8.63
N MET A 226 16.46 4.95 -9.23
CA MET A 226 16.13 6.36 -9.42
C MET A 226 15.82 7.04 -8.09
N VAL A 227 15.05 6.39 -7.23
CA VAL A 227 14.75 6.89 -5.88
C VAL A 227 16.03 6.98 -5.03
N GLU A 228 16.91 5.98 -5.09
CA GLU A 228 18.17 5.95 -4.33
C GLU A 228 19.08 7.14 -4.69
N LYS A 229 19.11 7.57 -5.96
CA LYS A 229 19.84 8.78 -6.37
C LYS A 229 19.27 10.05 -5.73
N ASP A 230 17.95 10.17 -5.68
CA ASP A 230 17.28 11.31 -5.04
C ASP A 230 17.51 11.30 -3.51
N VAL A 231 17.49 10.12 -2.88
CA VAL A 231 17.86 9.96 -1.46
C VAL A 231 19.31 10.39 -1.22
N ALA A 232 20.26 9.91 -2.03
CA ALA A 232 21.66 10.25 -1.88
C ALA A 232 21.90 11.76 -2.00
N ALA A 233 21.23 12.43 -2.94
CA ALA A 233 21.29 13.88 -3.07
C ALA A 233 20.74 14.60 -1.82
N CYS A 234 19.61 14.14 -1.27
CA CYS A 234 19.05 14.69 -0.04
C CYS A 234 19.94 14.50 1.19
N LEU A 235 20.49 13.30 1.40
CA LEU A 235 21.36 13.01 2.53
C LEU A 235 22.67 13.80 2.45
N GLN A 236 23.23 13.97 1.24
CA GLN A 236 24.43 14.78 1.03
C GLN A 236 24.21 16.25 1.41
N MET A 237 23.04 16.82 1.10
CA MET A 237 22.69 18.20 1.50
C MET A 237 22.63 18.37 3.02
N GLU A 238 22.20 17.33 3.75
CA GLU A 238 22.10 17.31 5.21
C GLU A 238 23.37 16.79 5.91
N ARG A 239 24.42 16.45 5.13
CA ARG A 239 25.69 15.85 5.61
C ARG A 239 25.47 14.53 6.37
N GLU A 240 24.47 13.76 5.97
CA GLU A 240 24.18 12.43 6.49
C GLU A 240 24.92 11.36 5.68
N ASP A 241 25.31 10.27 6.33
CA ASP A 241 26.08 9.19 5.70
C ASP A 241 25.16 8.18 5.00
N MET A 242 25.39 7.98 3.70
CA MET A 242 24.61 7.04 2.89
C MET A 242 24.83 5.59 3.32
N GLY A 243 26.03 5.23 3.81
CA GLY A 243 26.34 3.89 4.29
C GLY A 243 25.50 3.52 5.51
N GLN A 244 25.44 4.41 6.50
CA GLN A 244 24.60 4.28 7.69
C GLN A 244 23.12 4.20 7.33
N HIS A 245 22.67 5.01 6.37
CA HIS A 245 21.29 4.95 5.87
C HIS A 245 20.96 3.58 5.26
N LEU A 246 21.83 3.04 4.42
CA LEU A 246 21.65 1.71 3.80
C LEU A 246 21.61 0.58 4.84
N GLU A 247 22.43 0.65 5.89
CA GLU A 247 22.39 -0.34 6.97
C GLU A 247 21.09 -0.24 7.77
N LEU A 248 20.65 0.97 8.13
CA LEU A 248 19.37 1.17 8.80
C LEU A 248 18.20 0.65 7.98
N MET A 249 18.19 0.91 6.66
CA MET A 249 17.16 0.35 5.78
C MET A 249 17.17 -1.17 5.76
N LYS A 250 18.33 -1.82 5.71
CA LYS A 250 18.41 -3.29 5.77
C LYS A 250 17.77 -3.83 7.04
N GLU A 251 18.01 -3.19 8.19
CA GLU A 251 17.40 -3.56 9.46
C GLU A 251 15.88 -3.36 9.44
N MET A 252 15.42 -2.20 8.96
CA MET A 252 13.99 -1.89 8.85
C MET A 252 13.26 -2.88 7.94
N ILE A 253 13.82 -3.19 6.76
CA ILE A 253 13.24 -4.14 5.81
C ILE A 253 13.16 -5.53 6.44
N ARG A 254 14.18 -5.97 7.17
CA ARG A 254 14.15 -7.27 7.88
C ARG A 254 13.01 -7.35 8.90
N MET A 255 12.71 -6.26 9.60
CA MET A 255 11.56 -6.20 10.51
C MET A 255 10.24 -6.19 9.74
N GLN A 256 10.13 -5.34 8.71
CA GLN A 256 8.90 -5.19 7.92
C GLN A 256 8.52 -6.47 7.17
N ILE A 257 9.46 -7.24 6.63
CA ILE A 257 9.16 -8.52 5.95
C ILE A 257 8.53 -9.55 6.92
N LYS A 258 8.79 -9.44 8.23
CA LYS A 258 8.20 -10.33 9.24
C LYS A 258 6.81 -9.86 9.69
N GLU A 259 6.65 -8.57 9.93
CA GLU A 259 5.46 -8.01 10.59
C GLU A 259 4.47 -7.35 9.62
N HIS A 260 4.96 -6.78 8.52
CA HIS A 260 4.25 -5.87 7.62
C HIS A 260 4.51 -6.21 6.15
N GLN A 261 4.26 -7.47 5.76
CA GLN A 261 4.41 -7.91 4.37
C GLN A 261 3.50 -7.09 3.44
N LEU A 262 4.08 -6.55 2.37
CA LEU A 262 3.33 -5.81 1.34
C LEU A 262 2.51 -6.78 0.48
N ILE A 263 3.04 -7.98 0.23
CA ILE A 263 2.42 -9.01 -0.59
C ILE A 263 2.11 -10.23 0.28
N ARG A 264 0.85 -10.32 0.74
CA ARG A 264 0.34 -11.46 1.50
C ARG A 264 -0.43 -12.42 0.59
N LEU A 265 0.06 -13.65 0.47
CA LEU A 265 -0.59 -14.71 -0.30
C LEU A 265 -1.66 -15.42 0.53
N SER A 266 -2.80 -15.74 -0.08
CA SER A 266 -3.82 -16.60 0.53
C SER A 266 -3.40 -18.06 0.40
N ARG A 267 -3.33 -18.79 1.53
CA ARG A 267 -2.96 -20.22 1.53
C ARG A 267 -3.95 -21.07 0.73
N ASN A 268 -5.24 -20.72 0.78
CA ASN A 268 -6.28 -21.46 0.08
C ASN A 268 -6.22 -21.19 -1.43
N ALA A 269 -6.12 -19.92 -1.83
CA ALA A 269 -6.01 -19.57 -3.25
C ALA A 269 -4.70 -20.08 -3.87
N LEU A 270 -3.61 -20.12 -3.11
CA LEU A 270 -2.35 -20.73 -3.55
C LEU A 270 -2.50 -22.25 -3.81
N ARG A 271 -3.31 -22.96 -3.02
CA ARG A 271 -3.60 -24.39 -3.25
C ARG A 271 -4.43 -24.59 -4.52
N MET A 272 -5.38 -23.70 -4.79
CA MET A 272 -6.31 -23.81 -5.90
C MET A 272 -5.72 -23.37 -7.25
N LEU A 273 -5.06 -22.22 -7.27
CA LEU A 273 -4.63 -21.52 -8.49
C LEU A 273 -3.11 -21.52 -8.69
N GLY A 274 -2.35 -21.97 -7.69
CA GLY A 274 -0.90 -22.15 -7.78
C GLY A 274 -0.17 -20.88 -8.22
N LYS A 275 0.66 -21.02 -9.26
CA LYS A 275 1.49 -19.93 -9.81
C LYS A 275 0.65 -18.75 -10.33
N ALA A 276 -0.51 -19.00 -10.94
CA ALA A 276 -1.35 -17.94 -11.53
C ALA A 276 -1.83 -16.92 -10.48
N HIS A 277 -2.22 -17.39 -9.29
CA HIS A 277 -2.61 -16.50 -8.19
C HIS A 277 -1.45 -15.64 -7.69
N VAL A 278 -0.23 -16.18 -7.67
CA VAL A 278 0.96 -15.41 -7.27
C VAL A 278 1.21 -14.27 -8.26
N GLN A 279 1.08 -14.52 -9.57
CA GLN A 279 1.26 -13.49 -10.61
C GLN A 279 0.23 -12.36 -10.48
N GLU A 280 -1.05 -12.72 -10.30
CA GLU A 280 -2.13 -11.75 -10.17
C GLU A 280 -1.98 -10.88 -8.91
N ILE A 281 -1.67 -11.51 -7.77
CA ILE A 281 -1.47 -10.80 -6.50
C ILE A 281 -0.22 -9.93 -6.55
N LEU A 282 0.87 -10.43 -7.14
CA LEU A 282 2.11 -9.66 -7.32
C LEU A 282 1.83 -8.39 -8.13
N LYS A 283 1.18 -8.51 -9.29
CA LYS A 283 0.81 -7.36 -10.13
C LYS A 283 -0.10 -6.38 -9.37
N THR A 284 -1.19 -6.88 -8.79
CA THR A 284 -2.18 -6.03 -8.11
C THR A 284 -1.57 -5.27 -6.94
N ARG A 285 -0.76 -5.95 -6.11
CA ARG A 285 -0.10 -5.32 -4.97
C ARG A 285 1.01 -4.37 -5.37
N MET A 286 1.76 -4.71 -6.42
CA MET A 286 2.76 -3.81 -6.98
C MET A 286 2.12 -2.48 -7.42
N ASP A 287 1.03 -2.55 -8.19
CA ASP A 287 0.32 -1.35 -8.65
C ASP A 287 -0.20 -0.51 -7.48
N GLU A 288 -0.77 -1.15 -6.45
CA GLU A 288 -1.27 -0.46 -5.25
C GLU A 288 -0.16 0.24 -4.47
N VAL A 289 0.97 -0.44 -4.24
CA VAL A 289 2.10 0.12 -3.48
C VAL A 289 2.78 1.24 -4.26
N LEU A 290 2.99 1.08 -5.57
CA LEU A 290 3.56 2.13 -6.42
C LEU A 290 2.67 3.36 -6.48
N TYR A 291 1.35 3.17 -6.57
CA TYR A 291 0.40 4.27 -6.52
C TYR A 291 0.41 4.97 -5.14
N GLN A 292 0.50 4.21 -4.04
CA GLN A 292 0.66 4.77 -2.70
C GLN A 292 1.92 5.63 -2.58
N ILE A 293 3.07 5.12 -3.01
CA ILE A 293 4.35 5.85 -2.99
C ILE A 293 4.24 7.14 -3.82
N SER A 294 3.65 7.05 -5.02
CA SER A 294 3.41 8.22 -5.89
C SER A 294 2.55 9.29 -5.21
N LEU A 295 1.43 8.87 -4.59
CA LEU A 295 0.53 9.78 -3.90
C LEU A 295 1.20 10.43 -2.69
N GLN A 296 1.90 9.66 -1.86
CA GLN A 296 2.62 10.18 -0.69
C GLN A 296 3.72 11.17 -1.11
N LEU A 297 4.50 10.87 -2.14
CA LEU A 297 5.51 11.80 -2.64
C LEU A 297 4.89 13.09 -3.16
N LYS A 298 3.77 13.02 -3.87
CA LYS A 298 3.07 14.22 -4.38
C LYS A 298 2.51 15.10 -3.28
N LEU A 299 1.98 14.49 -2.22
CA LEU A 299 1.36 15.24 -1.13
C LEU A 299 2.39 15.79 -0.13
N LYS A 300 3.49 15.07 0.12
CA LYS A 300 4.49 15.46 1.13
C LYS A 300 5.61 16.35 0.59
N SER A 301 6.01 16.18 -0.67
CA SER A 301 7.16 16.89 -1.21
C SER A 301 6.77 18.06 -2.08
N ALA A 302 7.56 19.13 -2.06
CA ALA A 302 7.31 20.31 -2.88
C ALA A 302 7.20 19.94 -4.36
N HIS A 303 6.36 20.65 -5.13
CA HIS A 303 6.12 20.33 -6.54
C HIS A 303 7.42 20.23 -7.37
N ARG A 304 8.42 21.08 -7.05
CA ARG A 304 9.73 21.08 -7.71
C ARG A 304 10.65 19.92 -7.31
N SER A 305 10.45 19.34 -6.13
CA SER A 305 11.29 18.27 -5.59
C SER A 305 10.99 16.93 -6.27
N PHE A 306 12.04 16.15 -6.55
CA PHE A 306 11.98 14.77 -7.07
C PHE A 306 11.17 14.61 -8.36
N SER A 307 11.25 15.59 -9.27
CA SER A 307 10.42 15.61 -10.49
C SER A 307 10.61 14.39 -11.40
N GLN A 308 11.83 13.83 -11.46
CA GLN A 308 12.11 12.62 -12.23
C GLN A 308 11.48 11.38 -11.61
N THR A 309 11.65 11.19 -10.29
CA THR A 309 11.04 10.10 -9.53
C THR A 309 9.51 10.14 -9.59
N LYS A 310 8.91 11.33 -9.44
CA LYS A 310 7.45 11.51 -9.58
C LYS A 310 6.95 11.07 -10.96
N LYS A 311 7.63 11.48 -12.03
CA LYS A 311 7.29 11.09 -13.41
C LYS A 311 7.45 9.59 -13.64
N ALA A 312 8.54 9.00 -13.14
CA ALA A 312 8.77 7.57 -13.26
C ALA A 312 7.64 6.78 -12.55
N LEU A 313 7.33 7.12 -11.31
CA LEU A 313 6.24 6.51 -10.55
C LEU A 313 4.87 6.67 -11.24
N GLU A 314 4.60 7.81 -11.88
CA GLU A 314 3.38 8.01 -12.68
C GLU A 314 3.30 7.05 -13.86
N GLN A 315 4.40 6.85 -14.60
CA GLN A 315 4.44 5.94 -15.74
C GLN A 315 4.18 4.47 -15.33
N PHE A 316 4.61 4.08 -14.13
CA PHE A 316 4.37 2.73 -13.59
C PHE A 316 3.05 2.58 -12.84
N SER A 317 2.38 3.68 -12.44
CA SER A 317 1.16 3.64 -11.62
C SER A 317 -0.13 3.91 -12.39
N VAL A 318 -0.08 4.07 -13.72
CA VAL A 318 -1.29 4.16 -14.53
C VAL A 318 -2.04 2.83 -14.42
N PRO A 319 -3.25 2.81 -13.81
CA PRO A 319 -4.08 1.63 -13.84
C PRO A 319 -4.35 1.34 -15.31
N THR A 320 -4.15 0.10 -15.74
CA THR A 320 -4.81 -0.38 -16.95
C THR A 320 -6.30 -0.23 -16.67
N ALA A 321 -6.89 0.88 -17.13
CA ALA A 321 -8.33 1.03 -17.22
C ALA A 321 -8.75 -0.11 -18.15
N ALA A 322 -9.38 -1.13 -17.56
CA ALA A 322 -10.03 -2.18 -18.30
C ALA A 322 -10.91 -1.51 -19.36
N SER A 323 -10.54 -1.74 -20.62
CA SER A 323 -11.44 -1.57 -21.76
C SER A 323 -12.37 -2.78 -21.78
#